data_AF-A0A1C7Z0I8-F1
#
_entry.id   AF-A0A1C7Z0I8-F1
#
_cell.length_a   1.000
_cell.length_b   1.000
_cell.length_c   1.000
_cell.angle_alpha   90.00
_cell.angle_beta   90.00
_cell.angle_gamma   90.00
#
_symmetry.space_group_name_H-M   'P 1'
#
loop_
_entity.id
_entity.type
_entity.pdbx_description
1 polymer ?
#
loop_
_entity_poly.entity_id
_entity_poly.type
_entity_poly.pdbx_seq_one_letter_code
_entity_poly.pdbx_strand_id
1 'polypeptide(L)'
;MSQATLTPIEVKVAVLREASGKLRLERAELAVPRADEVRVRVVATGVCHTDMVVRDQLFPTPLPIILGHVGAGVVEAWALR
;
A
#
# COMPACT_ATOMS: atom_id res chain seq x y z
N MET A 1 10.11 -9.83 -22.70
CA MET A 1 9.43 -10.00 -21.39
C MET A 1 10.33 -9.33 -20.36
N SER A 2 9.96 -8.14 -19.89
CA SER A 2 10.80 -7.35 -18.99
C SER A 2 10.99 -8.08 -17.66
N GLN A 3 12.21 -8.08 -17.16
CA GLN A 3 12.58 -8.73 -15.90
C GLN A 3 11.69 -8.22 -14.77
N ALA A 4 10.95 -9.12 -14.10
CA ALA A 4 10.31 -8.81 -12.83
C ALA A 4 11.43 -8.45 -11.83
N THR A 5 11.33 -7.29 -11.20
CA THR A 5 12.31 -6.90 -10.18
C THR A 5 12.11 -7.74 -8.93
N LEU A 6 12.92 -8.80 -8.77
CA LEU A 6 12.85 -9.78 -7.67
C LEU A 6 13.66 -9.37 -6.43
N THR A 7 13.71 -8.07 -6.14
CA THR A 7 14.34 -7.55 -4.91
C THR A 7 13.33 -6.75 -4.08
N PRO A 8 13.53 -6.66 -2.75
CA PRO A 8 12.87 -5.64 -1.95
C PRO A 8 13.17 -4.26 -2.52
N ILE A 9 12.19 -3.36 -2.43
CA ILE A 9 12.35 -1.97 -2.86
C ILE A 9 11.92 -1.03 -1.75
N GLU A 10 12.54 0.14 -1.70
CA GLU A 10 12.03 1.20 -0.85
C GLU A 10 10.89 1.94 -1.57
N VAL A 11 9.78 2.17 -0.85
CA VAL A 11 8.61 2.88 -1.34
C VAL A 11 8.26 4.03 -0.41
N LYS A 12 7.59 5.05 -0.96
CA LYS A 12 6.98 6.13 -0.18
C LYS A 12 5.53 5.81 0.09
N VAL A 13 5.12 5.89 1.35
CA VAL A 13 3.77 5.52 1.82
C VAL A 13 3.16 6.61 2.68
N ALA A 14 1.83 6.67 2.73
CA ALA A 14 1.08 7.48 3.68
C ALA A 14 0.61 6.59 4.84
N VAL A 15 1.22 6.74 6.01
CA VAL A 15 0.95 5.91 7.20
C VAL A 15 0.12 6.69 8.21
N LEU A 16 -0.89 6.03 8.75
CA LEU A 16 -1.62 6.45 9.95
C LEU A 16 -1.08 5.70 11.16
N ARG A 17 -0.66 6.44 12.20
CA ARG A 17 -0.10 5.86 13.44
C ARG A 17 -1.04 5.94 14.63
N GLU A 18 -1.98 6.87 14.62
CA GLU A 18 -2.90 7.15 15.73
C GLU A 18 -4.31 7.44 15.21
N ALA A 19 -5.33 7.09 16.00
CA ALA A 19 -6.74 7.29 15.66
C ALA A 19 -7.05 8.77 15.42
N SER A 20 -7.82 9.07 14.37
CA SER A 20 -8.13 10.45 13.94
C SER A 20 -6.89 11.32 13.64
N GLY A 21 -5.70 10.71 13.55
CA GLY A 21 -4.44 11.39 13.33
C GLY A 21 -4.22 11.82 11.89
N LYS A 22 -3.09 12.49 11.66
CA LYS A 22 -2.64 12.86 10.32
C LYS A 22 -1.92 11.69 9.66
N LEU A 23 -2.20 11.48 8.37
CA LEU A 23 -1.35 10.65 7.52
C LEU A 23 0.03 11.30 7.38
N ARG A 24 1.09 10.52 7.61
CA ARG A 24 2.48 10.96 7.45
C ARG A 24 3.11 10.23 6.29
N LEU A 25 3.87 10.98 5.48
CA LEU A 25 4.64 10.39 4.38
C LEU A 25 5.94 9.80 4.95
N GLU A 26 6.12 8.51 4.76
CA GLU A 26 7.24 7.74 5.29
C GLU A 26 7.85 6.85 4.20
N ARG A 27 9.07 6.38 4.44
CA ARG A 27 9.72 5.34 3.63
C ARG A 27 9.42 3.98 4.25
N ALA A 28 9.12 2.99 3.43
CA ALA A 28 8.91 1.60 3.84
C ALA A 28 9.59 0.66 2.86
N GLU A 29 9.99 -0.52 3.33
CA GLU A 29 10.48 -1.58 2.46
C GLU A 29 9.29 -2.44 2.00
N LEU A 30 9.14 -2.60 0.69
CA LEU A 30 8.19 -3.51 0.08
C LEU A 30 8.91 -4.78 -0.37
N ALA A 31 8.55 -5.90 0.26
CA ALA A 31 9.12 -7.22 -0.02
C ALA A 31 8.82 -7.69 -1.45
N VAL A 32 9.60 -8.67 -1.93
CA VAL A 32 9.35 -9.38 -3.19
C VAL A 32 7.98 -10.06 -3.15
N PRO A 33 7.16 -10.00 -4.22
CA PRO A 33 5.92 -10.75 -4.29
C PRO A 33 6.15 -12.23 -4.03
N ARG A 34 5.29 -12.83 -3.19
CA ARG A 34 5.21 -14.28 -3.02
C ARG A 34 4.50 -14.93 -4.20
N ALA A 35 4.42 -16.26 -4.19
CA ALA A 35 3.57 -17.00 -5.10
C ALA A 35 2.13 -16.43 -5.06
N ASP A 36 1.54 -16.24 -6.24
CA ASP A 36 0.20 -15.68 -6.45
C ASP A 36 0.01 -14.20 -6.05
N GLU A 37 1.09 -13.48 -5.73
CA GLU A 37 1.06 -12.03 -5.51
C GLU A 37 1.58 -11.26 -6.74
N VAL A 38 1.07 -10.04 -6.92
CA VAL A 38 1.57 -9.08 -7.90
C VAL A 38 2.02 -7.80 -7.20
N ARG A 39 3.18 -7.27 -7.59
CA ARG A 39 3.59 -5.91 -7.22
C ARG A 39 3.07 -4.93 -8.26
N VAL A 40 2.30 -3.96 -7.80
CA VAL A 40 1.77 -2.88 -8.64
C VAL A 40 2.46 -1.58 -8.24
N ARG A 41 3.07 -0.89 -9.21
CA ARG A 41 3.40 0.52 -9.04
C ARG A 41 2.12 1.33 -9.22
N VAL A 42 1.59 1.78 -8.10
CA VAL A 42 0.42 2.65 -8.05
C VAL A 42 0.77 3.97 -8.74
N VAL A 43 -0.02 4.34 -9.75
CA VAL A 43 0.08 5.63 -10.47
C VAL A 43 -0.84 6.66 -9.82
N ALA A 44 -2.03 6.24 -9.42
CA ALA A 44 -3.00 7.05 -8.71
C ALA A 44 -3.84 6.19 -7.76
N THR A 45 -4.34 6.79 -6.69
CA THR A 45 -5.33 6.18 -5.79
C THR A 45 -6.36 7.22 -5.39
N GLY A 46 -7.63 6.84 -5.39
CA GLY A 46 -8.70 7.66 -4.84
C GLY A 46 -8.68 7.67 -3.30
N VAL A 47 -9.30 8.69 -2.72
CA VAL A 47 -9.66 8.75 -1.29
C VAL A 47 -11.16 8.60 -1.20
N CYS A 48 -11.64 7.65 -0.40
CA CYS A 48 -13.06 7.39 -0.23
C CYS A 48 -13.49 7.52 1.25
N HIS A 49 -14.80 7.48 1.49
CA HIS A 49 -15.36 7.57 2.84
C HIS A 49 -14.84 6.48 3.79
N THR A 50 -14.63 5.25 3.29
CA THR A 50 -14.09 4.14 4.08
C THR A 50 -12.69 4.44 4.62
N ASP A 51 -11.84 5.17 3.87
CA ASP A 51 -10.52 5.55 4.37
C ASP A 51 -10.65 6.46 5.61
N MET A 52 -11.64 7.37 5.62
CA MET A 52 -11.92 8.24 6.77
C MET A 52 -12.50 7.45 7.96
N VAL A 53 -13.44 6.53 7.71
CA VAL A 53 -14.04 5.68 8.74
C VAL A 53 -12.98 4.83 9.45
N VAL A 54 -12.03 4.26 8.69
CA VAL A 54 -10.89 3.51 9.27
C VAL A 54 -9.92 4.45 9.98
N ARG A 55 -9.62 5.63 9.41
CA ARG A 55 -8.74 6.63 10.04
C ARG A 55 -9.24 7.05 11.42
N ASP A 56 -10.53 7.30 11.51
CA ASP A 56 -11.19 7.77 12.72
C ASP A 56 -11.51 6.60 13.69
N GLN A 57 -11.10 5.37 13.34
CA GLN A 57 -11.30 4.14 14.11
C GLN A 57 -12.77 3.83 14.44
N LEU A 58 -13.69 4.35 13.61
CA LEU A 58 -15.12 3.97 13.64
C LEU A 58 -15.33 2.55 13.10
N PHE A 59 -14.41 2.09 12.24
CA PHE A 59 -14.21 0.68 11.91
C PHE A 59 -12.85 0.25 12.47
N PRO A 60 -12.80 -0.43 13.64
CA PRO A 60 -11.54 -0.72 14.33
C PRO A 60 -10.62 -1.58 13.47
N THR A 61 -9.52 -0.97 13.02
CA THR A 61 -8.48 -1.64 12.22
C THR A 61 -7.13 -1.39 12.88
N PRO A 62 -6.27 -2.41 13.06
CA PRO A 62 -4.99 -2.25 13.75
C PRO A 62 -4.14 -1.12 13.16
N LEU A 63 -3.53 -0.33 14.05
CA LEU A 63 -2.55 0.70 13.71
C LEU A 63 -1.12 0.19 14.03
N PRO A 64 -0.08 0.62 13.29
CA PRO A 64 -0.11 1.55 12.16
C PRO A 64 -0.68 0.92 10.88
N ILE A 65 -1.27 1.75 10.01
CA ILE A 65 -1.88 1.29 8.75
C ILE A 65 -1.54 2.21 7.57
N ILE A 66 -1.36 1.61 6.39
CA ILE A 66 -1.34 2.30 5.10
C ILE A 66 -2.73 2.10 4.48
N LEU A 67 -3.47 3.20 4.29
CA LEU A 67 -4.82 3.21 3.71
C LEU A 67 -4.78 3.29 2.17
N GLY A 68 -5.95 3.40 1.55
CA GLY A 68 -6.12 3.49 0.10
C GLY A 68 -6.46 2.14 -0.52
N HIS A 69 -7.70 2.03 -0.99
CA HIS A 69 -8.25 0.80 -1.61
C HIS A 69 -8.91 1.08 -2.96
N VAL A 70 -8.58 2.22 -3.59
CA VAL A 70 -9.11 2.65 -4.89
C VAL A 70 -7.95 3.00 -5.83
N GLY A 71 -7.00 2.08 -5.95
CA GLY A 71 -5.75 2.26 -6.68
C GLY A 71 -5.80 1.82 -8.15
N ALA A 72 -5.05 2.52 -9.01
CA ALA A 72 -4.76 2.13 -10.38
C ALA A 72 -3.26 2.28 -10.66
N GLY A 73 -2.68 1.33 -11.40
CA GLY A 73 -1.24 1.28 -11.61
C GLY A 73 -0.79 0.27 -12.64
N VAL A 74 0.53 0.05 -12.70
CA VAL A 74 1.18 -0.87 -13.64
C VAL A 74 1.77 -2.03 -12.84
N VAL A 75 1.58 -3.26 -13.33
CA VAL A 75 2.24 -4.45 -12.77
C VAL A 75 3.73 -4.40 -13.08
N GLU A 76 4.58 -4.49 -12.05
CA GLU A 76 6.04 -4.43 -12.21
C GLU A 76 6.75 -5.75 -11.86
N ALA A 77 6.13 -6.59 -11.03
CA ALA A 77 6.66 -7.90 -10.69
C ALA A 77 5.55 -8.86 -10.27
N TRP A 78 5.78 -10.15 -10.46
CA TRP A 78 4.96 -11.25 -9.98
C TRP A 78 5.86 -12.48 -9.81
N ALA A 79 5.54 -13.36 -8.88
CA ALA A 79 6.23 -14.65 -8.78
C ALA A 79 5.52 -15.68 -9.66
N LEU A 80 6.31 -16.44 -10.42
CA LEU A 80 5.84 -17.70 -10.99
C LEU A 80 5.75 -18.73 -9.86
N ARG A 81 4.76 -19.61 -9.93
CA ARG A 81 4.65 -20.76 -9.02
C ARG A 81 5.81 -21.73 -9.21
#